data_AF-A0A1Q7QBH7-F1
#
_entry.id   AF-A0A1Q7QBH7-F1
#
_cell.length_a   1.000
_cell.length_b   1.000
_cell.length_c   1.000
_cell.angle_alpha   90.00
_cell.angle_beta   90.00
_cell.angle_gamma   90.00
#
_symmetry.space_group_name_H-M   'P 1'
#
loop_
_entity.id
_entity.type
_entity.pdbx_description
1 polymer ?
#
loop_
_entity_poly.entity_id
_entity_poly.type
_entity_poly.pdbx_seq_one_letter_code
_entity_poly.pdbx_strand_id
1 'polypeptide(L)'
;MSIGDRIALTAALAGVAAAVAAVAAVWYQVELARGISSIYNTVRMESQWRSPEMLMSRAGAADAIIHQHGQTDDVLTVMTFFEQLGYLVKEKAIRAEAAWEAFSDWSLPYWAACKPFVAQQQQVNITYWENLVDLNREIVAVEARRRT
;
A
#
# COMPACT_ATOMS: atom_id res chain seq x y z
N MET A 1 -6.84 -53.87 -23.26
CA MET A 1 -6.45 -53.16 -22.02
C MET A 1 -6.86 -54.03 -20.85
N SER A 2 -5.90 -54.46 -20.02
CA SER A 2 -6.18 -55.32 -18.86
C SER A 2 -6.94 -54.54 -17.78
N ILE A 3 -7.60 -55.24 -16.86
CA ILE A 3 -8.24 -54.60 -15.69
C ILE A 3 -7.20 -53.81 -14.87
N GLY A 4 -5.95 -54.31 -14.78
CA GLY A 4 -4.85 -53.62 -14.10
C GLY A 4 -4.47 -52.29 -14.74
N ASP A 5 -4.44 -52.22 -16.08
CA ASP A 5 -4.09 -50.99 -16.82
C ASP A 5 -5.14 -49.90 -16.58
N ARG A 6 -6.42 -50.28 -16.47
CA ARG A 6 -7.53 -49.36 -16.19
C ARG A 6 -7.42 -48.77 -14.78
N ILE A 7 -7.06 -49.61 -13.79
CA ILE A 7 -6.86 -49.18 -12.40
C ILE A 7 -5.65 -48.25 -12.28
N ALA A 8 -4.55 -48.57 -12.97
CA ALA A 8 -3.36 -47.72 -12.98
C ALA A 8 -3.64 -46.35 -13.61
N LEU A 9 -4.38 -46.32 -14.73
CA LEU A 9 -4.74 -45.07 -15.41
C LEU A 9 -5.66 -44.19 -14.54
N THR A 10 -6.66 -44.77 -13.87
CA THR A 10 -7.56 -44.00 -12.99
C THR A 10 -6.82 -43.46 -11.77
N ALA A 11 -5.94 -44.26 -11.15
CA ALA A 11 -5.10 -43.80 -10.04
C ALA A 11 -4.18 -42.65 -10.45
N ALA A 12 -3.55 -42.74 -11.63
CA ALA A 12 -2.70 -41.68 -12.17
C ALA A 12 -3.50 -40.39 -12.43
N LEU A 13 -4.68 -40.50 -13.06
CA LEU A 13 -5.56 -39.34 -13.31
C LEU A 13 -6.04 -38.69 -12.01
N ALA A 14 -6.41 -39.49 -11.00
CA ALA A 14 -6.81 -38.99 -9.69
C ALA A 14 -5.66 -38.27 -8.99
N GLY A 15 -4.44 -38.80 -9.07
CA GLY A 15 -3.23 -38.16 -8.53
C GLY A 15 -2.95 -36.80 -9.16
N VAL A 16 -3.03 -36.70 -10.50
CA VAL A 16 -2.85 -35.43 -11.21
C VAL A 16 -3.95 -34.43 -10.84
N ALA A 17 -5.21 -34.86 -10.81
CA ALA A 17 -6.32 -33.99 -10.42
C ALA A 17 -6.16 -33.46 -8.98
N ALA A 18 -5.75 -34.31 -8.04
CA ALA A 18 -5.48 -33.91 -6.67
C ALA A 18 -4.32 -32.89 -6.58
N ALA A 19 -3.25 -33.09 -7.35
CA ALA A 19 -2.13 -32.15 -7.39
C ALA A 19 -2.54 -30.78 -7.93
N VAL A 20 -3.32 -30.74 -9.02
CA VAL A 20 -3.85 -29.48 -9.59
C VAL A 20 -4.76 -28.77 -8.60
N ALA A 21 -5.67 -29.51 -7.95
CA ALA A 21 -6.56 -28.97 -6.93
C ALA A 21 -5.76 -28.40 -5.73
N ALA A 22 -4.70 -29.08 -5.30
CA ALA A 22 -3.84 -28.61 -4.22
C ALA A 22 -3.13 -27.30 -4.58
N VAL A 23 -2.56 -27.18 -5.78
CA VAL A 23 -1.91 -25.94 -6.25
C VAL A 23 -2.91 -24.79 -6.32
N ALA A 24 -4.11 -25.03 -6.87
CA ALA A 24 -5.16 -24.03 -6.94
C ALA A 24 -5.61 -23.57 -5.54
N ALA A 25 -5.77 -24.50 -4.61
CA ALA A 25 -6.13 -24.20 -3.23
C ALA A 25 -5.04 -23.37 -2.52
N VAL A 26 -3.76 -23.70 -2.70
CA VAL A 26 -2.63 -22.94 -2.14
C VAL A 26 -2.61 -21.52 -2.71
N TRP A 27 -2.78 -21.34 -4.02
CA TRP A 27 -2.86 -20.01 -4.62
C TRP A 27 -4.02 -19.21 -4.01
N TYR A 28 -5.23 -19.79 -3.95
CA TYR A 28 -6.38 -19.13 -3.37
C TYR A 28 -6.15 -18.72 -1.91
N GLN A 29 -5.52 -19.59 -1.10
CA GLN A 29 -5.17 -19.27 0.29
C GLN A 29 -4.14 -18.14 0.39
N VAL A 30 -3.13 -18.11 -0.48
CA VAL A 30 -2.15 -17.01 -0.53
C VAL A 30 -2.84 -15.69 -0.85
N GLU A 31 -3.76 -15.68 -1.82
CA GLU A 31 -4.49 -14.46 -2.19
C GLU A 31 -5.38 -13.95 -1.04
N LEU A 32 -6.11 -14.86 -0.39
CA LEU A 32 -6.90 -14.52 0.80
C LEU A 32 -6.03 -13.99 1.94
N ALA A 33 -4.90 -14.65 2.22
CA ALA A 33 -3.97 -14.23 3.26
C ALA A 33 -3.42 -12.82 2.98
N ARG A 34 -3.06 -12.52 1.73
CA ARG A 34 -2.64 -11.16 1.32
C ARG A 34 -3.73 -10.13 1.53
N GLY A 35 -4.98 -10.48 1.23
CA GLY A 35 -6.14 -9.61 1.49
C GLY A 35 -6.30 -9.28 2.98
N ILE A 36 -6.26 -10.29 3.85
CA ILE A 36 -6.36 -10.11 5.30
C ILE A 36 -5.16 -9.29 5.84
N SER A 37 -3.94 -9.63 5.42
CA SER A 37 -2.73 -8.88 5.80
C SER A 37 -2.80 -7.42 5.38
N SER A 38 -3.32 -7.13 4.18
CA SER A 38 -3.52 -5.75 3.73
C SER A 38 -4.44 -4.97 4.67
N ILE A 39 -5.57 -5.55 5.07
CA ILE A 39 -6.52 -4.88 5.97
C ILE A 39 -5.85 -4.62 7.32
N TYR A 40 -5.16 -5.61 7.89
CA TYR A 40 -4.46 -5.46 9.16
C TYR A 40 -3.40 -4.35 9.11
N ASN A 41 -2.61 -4.31 8.03
CA ASN A 41 -1.60 -3.27 7.82
C ASN A 41 -2.24 -1.88 7.66
N THR A 42 -3.35 -1.76 6.93
CA THR A 42 -4.12 -0.51 6.83
C THR A 42 -4.61 -0.05 8.20
N VAL A 43 -5.24 -0.91 8.99
CA VAL A 43 -5.73 -0.59 10.34
C VAL A 43 -4.58 -0.16 11.27
N ARG A 44 -3.43 -0.82 11.17
CA ARG A 44 -2.23 -0.43 11.93
C ARG A 44 -1.76 0.98 11.55
N MET A 45 -1.69 1.28 10.25
CA MET A 45 -1.33 2.62 9.77
C MET A 45 -2.36 3.66 10.22
N GLU A 46 -3.66 3.34 10.21
CA GLU A 46 -4.71 4.25 10.70
C GLU A 46 -4.57 4.51 12.20
N SER A 47 -4.25 3.47 12.98
CA SER A 47 -4.00 3.62 14.41
C SER A 47 -2.80 4.51 14.68
N GLN A 48 -1.73 4.40 13.89
CA GLN A 48 -0.58 5.30 13.99
C GLN A 48 -0.96 6.73 13.56
N TRP A 49 -1.74 6.88 12.49
CA TRP A 49 -2.21 8.17 11.98
C TRP A 49 -3.08 8.94 12.98
N ARG A 50 -3.81 8.20 13.82
CA ARG A 50 -4.70 8.71 14.87
C ARG A 50 -4.04 8.78 16.25
N SER A 51 -2.75 8.47 16.37
CA SER A 51 -2.07 8.56 17.66
C SER A 51 -1.99 10.01 18.15
N PRO A 52 -1.99 10.26 19.47
CA PRO A 52 -1.85 11.61 20.01
C PRO A 52 -0.61 12.35 19.47
N GLU A 53 0.51 11.64 19.35
CA GLU A 53 1.78 12.16 18.83
C GLU A 53 1.62 12.60 17.36
N MET A 54 1.01 11.75 16.53
CA MET A 54 0.77 12.07 15.12
C MET A 54 -0.22 13.22 14.95
N LEU A 55 -1.24 13.33 15.82
CA LEU A 55 -2.15 14.49 15.81
C LEU A 55 -1.41 15.79 16.13
N MET A 56 -0.49 15.77 17.09
CA MET A 56 0.36 16.93 17.41
C MET A 56 1.25 17.30 16.23
N SER A 57 1.95 16.33 15.63
CA SER A 57 2.81 16.60 14.47
C SER A 57 2.02 17.04 13.25
N ARG A 58 0.80 16.56 13.03
CA ARG A 58 -0.05 17.05 11.94
C ARG A 58 -0.48 18.50 12.14
N ALA A 59 -0.79 18.89 13.38
CA ALA A 59 -1.10 20.27 13.70
C ALA A 59 0.12 21.18 13.51
N GLY A 60 1.30 20.78 14.00
CA GLY A 60 2.55 21.51 13.80
C GLY A 60 2.96 21.60 12.33
N ALA A 61 2.78 20.52 11.57
CA ALA A 61 3.04 20.49 10.13
C ALA A 61 2.11 21.43 9.38
N ALA A 62 0.81 21.42 9.70
CA ALA A 62 -0.16 22.32 9.08
C ALA A 62 0.16 23.78 9.37
N ASP A 63 0.51 24.12 10.62
CA ASP A 63 0.94 25.46 11.01
C ASP A 63 2.19 25.90 10.24
N ALA A 64 3.21 25.05 10.17
CA ALA A 64 4.45 25.31 9.44
C ALA A 64 4.22 25.51 7.94
N ILE A 65 3.34 24.72 7.33
CA ILE A 65 2.97 24.84 5.91
C ILE A 65 2.22 26.14 5.66
N ILE A 66 1.23 26.48 6.49
CA ILE A 66 0.40 27.69 6.34
C ILE A 66 1.25 28.95 6.49
N HIS A 67 2.13 29.00 7.49
CA HIS A 67 2.97 30.15 7.79
C HIS A 67 4.33 30.12 7.07
N GLN A 68 4.54 29.16 6.16
CA GLN A 68 5.76 29.02 5.35
C GLN A 68 7.05 28.95 6.16
N HIS A 69 7.00 28.27 7.32
CA HIS A 69 8.16 28.03 8.18
C HIS A 69 9.16 27.03 7.58
N GLY A 70 8.87 26.48 6.40
CA GLY A 70 9.73 25.56 5.69
C GLY A 70 9.64 24.13 6.25
N GLN A 71 10.76 23.42 6.24
CA GLN A 71 10.85 22.06 6.75
C GLN A 71 11.04 22.08 8.26
N THR A 72 9.98 21.69 8.97
CA THR A 72 10.05 21.41 10.41
C THR A 72 10.05 19.89 10.62
N ASP A 73 10.46 19.45 11.81
CA ASP A 73 10.42 18.04 12.20
C ASP A 73 9.01 17.46 12.10
N ASP A 74 7.99 18.28 12.35
CA ASP A 74 6.59 17.90 12.20
C ASP A 74 6.21 17.64 10.73
N VAL A 75 6.63 18.50 9.80
CA VAL A 75 6.43 18.28 8.36
C VAL A 75 7.12 16.99 7.92
N LEU A 76 8.37 16.79 8.35
CA LEU A 76 9.13 15.58 8.05
C LEU A 76 8.46 14.32 8.63
N THR A 77 7.88 14.40 9.83
CA THR A 77 7.16 13.30 10.47
C THR A 77 5.94 12.88 9.64
N VAL A 78 5.12 13.85 9.21
CA VAL A 78 3.95 13.57 8.36
C VAL A 78 4.36 13.01 7.00
N MET A 79 5.39 13.60 6.38
CA MET A 79 5.89 13.10 5.09
C MET A 79 6.46 11.69 5.20
N THR A 80 7.19 11.39 6.27
CA THR A 80 7.75 10.06 6.52
C THR A 80 6.66 9.01 6.70
N PHE A 81 5.53 9.37 7.34
CA PHE A 81 4.37 8.49 7.42
C PHE A 81 3.85 8.12 6.02
N PHE A 82 3.68 9.09 5.13
CA PHE A 82 3.21 8.82 3.76
C PHE A 82 4.25 8.14 2.87
N GLU A 83 5.55 8.41 3.09
CA GLU A 83 6.63 7.66 2.45
C GLU A 83 6.57 6.18 2.82
N GLN A 84 6.39 5.87 4.11
CA GLN A 84 6.22 4.50 4.59
C GLN A 84 4.95 3.85 4.04
N LEU A 85 3.82 4.59 4.01
CA LEU A 85 2.59 4.09 3.40
C LEU A 85 2.79 3.76 1.92
N GLY A 86 3.48 4.62 1.18
CA GLY A 86 3.82 4.39 -0.22
C GLY A 86 4.65 3.12 -0.43
N TYR A 87 5.65 2.90 0.42
CA TYR A 87 6.46 1.69 0.38
C TYR A 87 5.60 0.44 0.62
N LEU A 88 4.70 0.47 1.60
CA LEU A 88 3.78 -0.65 1.87
C LEU A 88 2.81 -0.92 0.71
N VAL A 89 2.39 0.12 -0.01
CA VAL A 89 1.58 -0.02 -1.23
C VAL A 89 2.39 -0.64 -2.36
N LYS A 90 3.61 -0.16 -2.59
CA LYS A 90 4.55 -0.67 -3.61
C LYS A 90 4.86 -2.15 -3.41
N GLU A 91 5.08 -2.57 -2.18
CA GLU A 91 5.33 -3.98 -1.81
C GLU A 91 4.05 -4.85 -1.76
N LYS A 92 2.89 -4.28 -2.11
CA LYS A 92 1.57 -4.95 -2.02
C LYS A 92 1.25 -5.47 -0.61
N ALA A 93 1.89 -4.90 0.42
CA ALA A 93 1.58 -5.13 1.82
C ALA A 93 0.32 -4.39 2.24
N ILE A 94 -0.01 -3.30 1.54
CA ILE A 94 -1.31 -2.61 1.57
C ILE A 94 -1.80 -2.49 0.11
N ARG A 95 -3.06 -2.87 -0.15
CA ARG A 95 -3.68 -2.68 -1.46
C ARG A 95 -3.91 -1.19 -1.72
N ALA A 96 -3.67 -0.74 -2.94
CA ALA A 96 -3.88 0.65 -3.33
C ALA A 96 -5.32 1.13 -3.04
N GLU A 97 -6.34 0.27 -3.21
CA GLU A 97 -7.72 0.64 -2.88
C GLU A 97 -7.94 0.87 -1.39
N ALA A 98 -7.28 0.09 -0.53
CA ALA A 98 -7.38 0.26 0.92
C ALA A 98 -6.64 1.52 1.39
N ALA A 99 -5.48 1.82 0.79
CA ALA A 99 -4.75 3.06 1.05
C ALA A 99 -5.54 4.29 0.58
N TRP A 100 -6.16 4.22 -0.61
CA TRP A 100 -7.04 5.27 -1.13
C TRP A 100 -8.22 5.53 -0.19
N GLU A 101 -8.94 4.49 0.22
CA GLU A 101 -10.11 4.61 1.10
C GLU A 101 -9.74 5.24 2.45
N ALA A 102 -8.61 4.84 3.04
CA ALA A 102 -8.22 5.28 4.38
C ALA A 102 -7.48 6.64 4.41
N PHE A 103 -6.72 6.97 3.37
CA PHE A 103 -5.73 8.06 3.42
C PHE A 103 -5.78 9.06 2.25
N SER A 104 -6.64 8.90 1.25
CA SER A 104 -6.70 9.85 0.12
C SER A 104 -6.94 11.30 0.56
N ASP A 105 -7.93 11.51 1.44
CA ASP A 105 -8.29 12.83 1.99
C ASP A 105 -7.14 13.52 2.73
N TRP A 106 -6.18 12.76 3.23
CA TRP A 106 -5.04 13.29 3.99
C TRP A 106 -3.78 13.40 3.13
N SER A 107 -3.46 12.36 2.36
CA SER A 107 -2.24 12.28 1.55
C SER A 107 -2.21 13.35 0.46
N LEU A 108 -3.32 13.56 -0.25
CA LEU A 108 -3.36 14.47 -1.40
C LEU A 108 -3.10 15.94 -1.01
N PRO A 109 -3.72 16.51 0.05
CA PRO A 109 -3.39 17.86 0.49
C PRO A 109 -1.95 18.03 0.95
N TYR A 110 -1.42 17.09 1.75
CA TYR A 110 -0.02 17.15 2.20
C TYR A 110 0.96 17.01 1.04
N TRP A 111 0.67 16.14 0.08
CA TRP A 111 1.47 16.03 -1.14
C TRP A 111 1.49 17.33 -1.93
N ALA A 112 0.32 17.94 -2.17
CA ALA A 112 0.23 19.19 -2.89
C ALA A 112 1.05 20.31 -2.21
N ALA A 113 0.98 20.40 -0.88
CA ALA A 113 1.75 21.36 -0.09
C ALA A 113 3.26 21.11 -0.11
N CYS A 114 3.69 19.85 0.02
CA CYS A 114 5.10 19.48 0.13
C CYS A 114 5.79 19.25 -1.22
N LYS A 115 5.06 19.24 -2.35
CA LYS A 115 5.61 18.99 -3.69
C LYS A 115 6.82 19.88 -4.06
N PRO A 116 6.83 21.20 -3.77
CA PRO A 116 8.00 22.04 -4.05
C PRO A 116 9.24 21.60 -3.26
N PHE A 117 9.05 21.22 -1.99
CA PHE A 117 10.12 20.71 -1.14
C PHE A 117 10.67 19.39 -1.68
N VAL A 118 9.80 18.43 -2.03
CA VAL A 118 10.22 17.16 -2.62
C VAL A 118 11.01 17.39 -3.90
N ALA A 119 10.56 18.29 -4.77
CA ALA A 119 11.26 18.62 -6.00
C ALA A 119 12.67 19.21 -5.74
N GLN A 120 12.83 20.05 -4.71
CA GLN A 120 14.13 20.58 -4.31
C GLN A 120 15.08 19.46 -3.83
N GLN A 121 14.59 18.55 -2.99
CA GLN A 121 15.39 17.41 -2.51
C GLN A 121 15.79 16.46 -3.65
N GLN A 122 14.90 16.26 -4.62
CA GLN A 122 15.14 15.42 -5.78
C GLN A 122 16.17 15.99 -6.77
N GLN A 123 16.48 17.29 -6.72
CA GLN A 123 17.63 17.86 -7.44
C GLN A 123 18.96 17.33 -6.90
N VAL A 124 19.01 16.96 -5.62
CA VAL A 124 20.19 16.38 -4.97
C VAL A 124 20.19 14.86 -5.13
N ASN A 125 19.06 14.21 -4.84
CA ASN A 125 18.90 12.76 -5.05
C ASN A 125 17.47 12.43 -5.49
N ILE A 126 17.36 11.92 -6.72
CA ILE A 126 16.08 11.58 -7.36
C ILE A 126 15.25 10.55 -6.57
N THR A 127 15.88 9.72 -5.72
CA THR A 127 15.17 8.70 -4.93
C THR A 127 14.55 9.25 -3.65
N TYR A 128 14.80 10.51 -3.29
CA TYR A 128 14.18 11.09 -2.11
C TYR A 128 12.68 11.23 -2.30
N TRP A 129 11.94 10.73 -1.30
CA TRP A 129 10.48 10.74 -1.24
C TRP A 129 9.80 10.00 -2.41
N GLU A 130 10.50 9.02 -3.02
CA GLU A 130 9.97 8.31 -4.19
C GLU A 130 8.65 7.60 -3.88
N ASN A 131 8.53 7.01 -2.68
CA ASN A 131 7.35 6.22 -2.36
C ASN A 131 6.16 7.12 -2.05
N LEU A 132 6.36 8.30 -1.48
CA LEU A 132 5.32 9.31 -1.32
C LEU A 132 4.81 9.80 -2.68
N VAL A 133 5.71 10.02 -3.64
CA VAL A 133 5.34 10.41 -5.01
C VAL A 133 4.52 9.30 -5.68
N ASP A 134 5.00 8.06 -5.62
CA ASP A 134 4.32 6.91 -6.22
C ASP A 134 2.98 6.62 -5.54
N LEU A 135 2.89 6.75 -4.21
CA LEU A 135 1.63 6.63 -3.45
C LEU A 135 0.56 7.57 -4.00
N ASN A 136 0.89 8.85 -4.14
CA ASN A 136 -0.09 9.84 -4.58
C ASN A 136 -0.49 9.63 -6.05
N ARG A 137 0.43 9.12 -6.89
CA ARG A 137 0.09 8.68 -8.26
C ARG A 137 -0.91 7.52 -8.23
N GLU A 138 -0.68 6.52 -7.39
CA GLU A 138 -1.58 5.37 -7.26
C GLU A 138 -2.95 5.76 -6.70
N ILE A 139 -3.00 6.64 -5.70
CA ILE A 139 -4.26 7.16 -5.13
C ILE A 139 -5.09 7.86 -6.20
N VAL A 140 -4.49 8.74 -7.01
CA VAL A 140 -5.18 9.40 -8.12
C VAL A 140 -5.64 8.39 -9.18
N ALA A 141 -4.84 7.36 -9.46
CA ALA A 141 -5.20 6.31 -10.40
C ALA A 141 -6.39 5.47 -9.90
N VAL A 142 -6.47 5.15 -8.61
CA VAL A 142 -7.63 4.49 -7.99
C VAL A 142 -8.88 5.36 -8.11
N GLU A 143 -8.75 6.65 -7.80
CA GLU A 143 -9.86 7.61 -7.88
C GLU A 143 -10.44 7.70 -9.30
N ALA A 144 -9.57 7.81 -10.30
CA ALA A 144 -9.97 7.86 -11.70
C ALA A 144 -10.76 6.60 -12.13
N ARG A 145 -10.33 5.41 -11.68
CA ARG A 145 -11.03 4.14 -11.95
C ARG A 145 -12.41 4.03 -11.31
N ARG A 146 -12.66 4.72 -10.19
CA ARG A 146 -13.96 4.69 -9.48
C ARG A 146 -14.96 5.71 -10.00
N ARG A 147 -14.50 6.78 -10.66
CA ARG A 147 -15.36 7.84 -11.21
C ARG A 147 -15.86 7.56 -12.64
N THR A 148 -15.30 6.55 -13.31
CA THR A 148 -15.74 6.02 -14.61
C THR A 148 -16.74 4.89 -14.45
#